data_AF-A0A7J3KZQ4-F1
#
_entry.id   AF-A0A7J3KZQ4-F1
#
_cell.length_a   1.000
_cell.length_b   1.000
_cell.length_c   1.000
_cell.angle_alpha   90.00
_cell.angle_beta   90.00
_cell.angle_gamma   90.00
#
_symmetry.space_group_name_H-M   'P 1'
#
loop_
_entity.id
_entity.type
_entity.pdbx_description
1 polymer ?
#
loop_
_entity_poly.entity_id
_entity_poly.type
_entity_poly.pdbx_seq_one_letter_code
_entity_poly.pdbx_strand_id
1 'polypeptide(L)'
;MLSSIILKVEDLTKVYETGLFKKKYITAVDKVSFNVSRGEIVSLVGESGSGKTTVAKIILRLLPPTSGRVFYNGEDIWEKKSIEDLKKYWREVHAVFQDPFASFNPVYKIDRVLEQAFNLMGTPVDENAIKEALKEVALLPSEVLGKYPHELSGGQRQRLMIARCFLLKPKLILADEP
;
A
#
# COMPACT_ATOMS: atom_id res chain seq x y z
N MET A 1 27.48 13.30 -1.24
CA MET A 1 26.04 13.42 -1.57
C MET A 1 25.56 12.06 -2.02
N LEU A 2 25.28 11.16 -1.07
CA LEU A 2 24.78 9.82 -1.36
C LEU A 2 23.29 9.94 -1.72
N SER A 3 22.86 9.27 -2.79
CA SER A 3 21.58 9.50 -3.44
C SER A 3 20.40 9.39 -2.46
N SER A 4 19.55 10.42 -2.45
CA SER A 4 18.32 10.54 -1.66
C SER A 4 17.19 9.62 -2.11
N ILE A 5 17.46 8.67 -3.02
CA ILE A 5 16.45 7.85 -3.68
C ILE A 5 15.92 6.80 -2.70
N ILE A 6 14.60 6.85 -2.43
CA ILE A 6 13.91 5.88 -1.59
C ILE A 6 13.35 4.72 -2.42
N LEU A 7 12.87 5.00 -3.64
CA LEU A 7 12.33 4.02 -4.57
C LEU A 7 13.00 4.18 -5.93
N LYS A 8 13.48 3.08 -6.50
CA LYS A 8 14.00 3.04 -7.86
C LYS A 8 13.33 1.89 -8.61
N VAL A 9 12.78 2.19 -9.77
CA VAL A 9 12.15 1.25 -10.68
C VAL A 9 13.00 1.20 -11.94
N GLU A 10 13.45 0.02 -12.34
CA GLU A 10 14.32 -0.19 -13.51
C GLU A 10 13.71 -1.21 -14.48
N ASP A 11 13.48 -0.76 -15.70
CA ASP A 11 13.00 -1.52 -16.86
C ASP A 11 11.81 -2.44 -16.53
N LEU A 12 10.92 -1.94 -15.67
CA LEU A 12 9.83 -2.72 -15.12
C LEU A 12 8.87 -3.12 -16.22
N THR A 13 8.63 -4.44 -16.34
CA THR A 13 7.76 -4.99 -17.36
C THR A 13 6.78 -5.97 -16.72
N LYS A 14 5.51 -5.91 -17.14
CA LYS A 14 4.48 -6.88 -16.76
C LYS A 14 3.69 -7.32 -17.98
N VAL A 15 3.74 -8.61 -18.25
CA VAL A 15 2.93 -9.28 -19.27
C VAL A 15 1.90 -10.18 -18.58
N TYR A 16 0.64 -10.03 -18.97
CA TYR A 16 -0.44 -10.92 -18.56
C TYR A 16 -0.71 -11.94 -19.67
N GLU A 17 -0.91 -13.19 -19.26
CA GLU A 17 -1.42 -14.24 -20.13
C GLU A 17 -2.95 -14.31 -19.96
N THR A 18 -3.68 -14.25 -21.07
CA THR A 18 -5.15 -14.27 -21.10
C THR A 18 -5.66 -15.23 -22.18
N GLY A 19 -6.91 -15.68 -22.07
CA GLY A 19 -7.56 -16.54 -23.07
C GLY A 19 -7.60 -18.03 -22.68
N LEU A 20 -8.77 -18.65 -22.82
CA LEU A 20 -9.05 -20.04 -22.44
C LEU A 20 -8.62 -21.07 -23.51
N PHE A 21 -8.76 -20.73 -24.79
CA PHE A 21 -8.47 -21.64 -25.92
C PHE A 21 -7.22 -21.24 -26.72
N LYS A 22 -6.84 -19.97 -26.71
CA LYS A 22 -5.63 -19.45 -27.35
C LYS A 22 -4.97 -18.45 -26.41
N LYS A 23 -3.73 -18.73 -26.02
CA LYS A 23 -2.94 -17.82 -25.17
C LYS A 23 -2.74 -16.50 -25.89
N LYS A 24 -3.16 -15.41 -25.26
CA LYS A 24 -2.93 -14.03 -25.68
C LYS A 24 -2.10 -13.34 -24.60
N TYR A 25 -1.01 -12.71 -25.03
CA TYR A 25 -0.14 -11.94 -24.15
C TYR A 25 -0.47 -10.46 -24.25
N ILE A 26 -0.64 -9.80 -23.12
CA ILE A 26 -0.91 -8.36 -23.01
C ILE A 26 0.18 -7.75 -22.15
N THR A 27 1.00 -6.88 -22.74
CA THR A 27 1.99 -6.09 -22.01
C THR A 27 1.29 -4.92 -21.35
N ALA A 28 1.11 -4.98 -20.03
CA ALA A 28 0.46 -3.94 -19.24
C ALA A 28 1.43 -2.87 -18.74
N VAL A 29 2.70 -3.22 -18.59
CA VAL A 29 3.81 -2.31 -18.27
C VAL A 29 4.98 -2.71 -19.16
N ASP A 30 5.58 -1.76 -19.86
CA ASP A 30 6.68 -2.01 -20.80
C ASP A 30 7.88 -1.14 -20.45
N LYS A 31 8.94 -1.77 -19.91
CA LYS A 31 10.25 -1.16 -19.58
C LYS A 31 10.17 0.20 -18.87
N VAL A 32 9.26 0.34 -17.90
CA VAL A 32 9.09 1.58 -17.15
C VAL A 32 10.24 1.77 -16.16
N SER A 33 10.87 2.94 -16.19
CA SER A 33 11.98 3.31 -15.30
C SER A 33 11.76 4.69 -14.68
N PHE A 34 11.84 4.79 -13.36
CA PHE A 34 11.76 6.07 -12.64
C PHE A 34 12.33 5.96 -11.22
N ASN A 35 12.61 7.11 -10.60
CA ASN A 35 13.09 7.21 -9.23
C ASN A 35 12.15 8.11 -8.42
N VAL A 36 12.08 7.86 -7.11
CA VAL A 36 11.46 8.74 -6.12
C VAL A 36 12.48 9.00 -5.01
N SER A 37 12.70 10.26 -4.69
CA SER A 37 13.54 10.70 -3.58
C SER A 37 12.76 10.79 -2.27
N ARG A 38 13.46 10.74 -1.13
CA ARG A 38 12.85 10.99 0.17
C ARG A 38 12.21 12.38 0.22
N GLY A 39 10.96 12.44 0.67
CA GLY A 39 10.19 13.67 0.76
C GLY A 39 9.65 14.18 -0.59
N GLU A 40 9.93 13.49 -1.68
CA GLU A 40 9.39 13.82 -3.00
C GLU A 40 7.96 13.29 -3.13
N ILE A 41 7.10 14.07 -3.79
CA ILE A 41 5.76 13.65 -4.21
C ILE A 41 5.82 13.45 -5.72
N VAL A 42 5.60 12.22 -6.16
CA VAL A 42 5.57 11.85 -7.59
C VAL A 42 4.17 11.40 -7.95
N SER A 43 3.65 11.92 -9.06
CA SER A 43 2.36 11.52 -9.62
C SER A 43 2.57 10.69 -10.88
N LEU A 44 1.95 9.51 -10.93
CA LEU A 44 1.92 8.66 -12.13
C LEU A 44 0.57 8.86 -12.83
N VAL A 45 0.59 9.60 -13.94
CA VAL A 45 -0.62 9.95 -14.71
C VAL A 45 -0.72 9.16 -16.01
N GLY A 46 -1.93 8.95 -16.50
CA GLY A 46 -2.21 8.26 -17.76
C GLY A 46 -3.67 7.83 -17.88
N GLU A 47 -4.09 7.42 -19.06
CA GLU A 47 -5.47 7.00 -19.34
C GLU A 47 -5.86 5.71 -18.57
N SER A 48 -7.16 5.43 -18.49
CA SER A 48 -7.63 4.16 -17.92
C SER A 48 -7.03 2.98 -18.68
N GLY A 49 -6.54 1.98 -17.96
CA GLY A 49 -5.87 0.82 -18.55
C GLY A 49 -4.39 1.02 -18.93
N SER A 50 -3.77 2.17 -18.66
CA SER A 50 -2.37 2.44 -18.98
C SER A 50 -1.32 1.74 -18.10
N GLY A 51 -1.74 0.87 -17.17
CA GLY A 51 -0.83 0.09 -16.32
C GLY A 51 -0.44 0.73 -14.97
N LYS A 52 -0.97 1.91 -14.61
CA LYS A 52 -0.67 2.60 -13.33
C LYS A 52 -0.85 1.70 -12.10
N THR A 53 -2.05 1.11 -11.97
CA THR A 53 -2.38 0.18 -10.89
C THR A 53 -1.51 -1.07 -10.91
N THR A 54 -1.06 -1.51 -12.09
CA THR A 54 -0.13 -2.65 -12.22
C THR A 54 1.24 -2.29 -11.63
N VAL A 55 1.78 -1.11 -11.92
CA VAL A 55 3.03 -0.61 -11.31
C VAL A 55 2.89 -0.51 -9.80
N ALA A 56 1.80 0.10 -9.30
CA ALA A 56 1.54 0.23 -7.87
C ALA A 56 1.48 -1.15 -7.15
N LYS A 57 0.76 -2.12 -7.74
CA LYS A 57 0.69 -3.49 -7.20
C LYS A 57 2.05 -4.19 -7.17
N ILE A 58 2.93 -3.93 -8.15
CA ILE A 58 4.28 -4.48 -8.14
C ILE A 58 5.13 -3.84 -7.04
N ILE A 59 5.07 -2.53 -6.86
CA ILE A 59 5.79 -1.84 -5.77
C ILE A 59 5.27 -2.33 -4.41
N LEU A 60 3.97 -2.56 -4.24
CA LEU A 60 3.38 -3.08 -3.00
C LEU A 60 3.66 -4.57 -2.75
N ARG A 61 4.39 -5.24 -3.66
CA ARG A 61 4.63 -6.69 -3.64
C ARG A 61 3.36 -7.55 -3.68
N LEU A 62 2.29 -7.03 -4.28
CA LEU A 62 1.03 -7.75 -4.48
C LEU A 62 0.99 -8.52 -5.80
N LEU A 63 1.89 -8.18 -6.73
CA LEU A 63 1.97 -8.78 -8.05
C LEU A 63 3.43 -8.84 -8.50
N PRO A 64 4.01 -10.01 -8.82
CA PRO A 64 5.38 -10.07 -9.31
C PRO A 64 5.51 -9.46 -10.71
N PRO A 65 6.62 -8.76 -11.02
CA PRO A 65 6.93 -8.33 -12.38
C PRO A 65 7.22 -9.53 -13.28
N THR A 66 7.14 -9.33 -14.59
CA THR A 66 7.66 -10.30 -15.59
C THR A 66 9.17 -10.15 -15.74
N SER A 67 9.66 -8.90 -15.78
CA SER A 67 11.08 -8.56 -15.78
C SER A 67 11.29 -7.14 -15.24
N GLY A 68 12.56 -6.73 -15.09
CA GLY A 68 12.93 -5.48 -14.42
C GLY A 68 13.07 -5.65 -12.92
N ARG A 69 13.44 -4.57 -12.23
CA ARG A 69 13.73 -4.56 -10.79
C ARG A 69 13.08 -3.38 -10.10
N VAL A 70 12.79 -3.56 -8.82
CA VAL A 70 12.29 -2.49 -7.95
C VAL A 70 13.13 -2.50 -6.69
N PHE A 71 13.79 -1.38 -6.42
CA PHE A 71 14.63 -1.19 -5.25
C PHE A 71 13.96 -0.25 -4.27
N TYR A 72 14.03 -0.63 -2.99
CA TYR A 72 13.64 0.20 -1.87
C TYR A 72 14.84 0.39 -0.95
N ASN A 73 15.25 1.63 -0.71
CA ASN A 73 16.49 1.96 0.00
C ASN A 73 17.73 1.23 -0.56
N GLY A 74 17.80 1.04 -1.87
CA GLY A 74 18.90 0.34 -2.56
C GLY A 74 18.85 -1.18 -2.52
N GLU A 75 17.87 -1.79 -1.85
CA GLU A 75 17.68 -3.25 -1.82
C GLU A 75 16.56 -3.67 -2.79
N ASP A 76 16.80 -4.71 -3.59
CA ASP A 76 15.75 -5.26 -4.46
C ASP A 76 14.64 -5.91 -3.62
N ILE A 77 13.40 -5.44 -3.79
CA ILE A 77 12.27 -5.88 -2.99
C ILE A 77 11.81 -7.30 -3.34
N TRP A 78 12.16 -7.83 -4.52
CA TRP A 78 11.72 -9.15 -5.00
C TRP A 78 12.74 -10.26 -4.75
N GLU A 79 14.01 -9.94 -4.47
CA GLU A 79 15.04 -10.92 -4.14
C GLU A 79 14.83 -11.52 -2.74
N LYS A 80 14.37 -10.74 -1.76
CA LYS A 80 14.09 -11.20 -0.39
C LYS A 80 12.74 -11.91 -0.29
N LYS A 81 12.74 -13.15 0.18
CA LYS A 81 11.53 -14.01 0.18
C LYS A 81 11.05 -14.43 1.57
N SER A 82 11.78 -14.12 2.65
CA SER A 82 11.33 -14.51 3.99
C SER A 82 10.09 -13.71 4.40
N ILE A 83 9.24 -14.32 5.23
CA ILE A 83 8.06 -13.63 5.77
C ILE A 83 8.45 -12.41 6.61
N GLU A 84 9.62 -12.44 7.26
CA GLU A 84 10.11 -11.33 8.06
C GLU A 84 10.56 -10.15 7.19
N ASP A 85 11.23 -10.42 6.07
CA ASP A 85 11.59 -9.39 5.08
C ASP A 85 10.35 -8.72 4.49
N LEU A 86 9.31 -9.53 4.19
CA LEU A 86 8.02 -9.04 3.72
C LEU A 86 7.35 -8.13 4.76
N LYS A 87 7.28 -8.57 6.01
CA LYS A 87 6.71 -7.77 7.11
C LYS A 87 7.48 -6.46 7.29
N LYS A 88 8.82 -6.51 7.29
CA LYS A 88 9.66 -5.31 7.38
C LYS A 88 9.37 -4.34 6.24
N TYR A 89 9.24 -4.84 5.01
CA TYR A 89 8.89 -4.03 3.86
C TYR A 89 7.50 -3.39 4.00
N TRP A 90 6.47 -4.16 4.36
CA TRP A 90 5.09 -3.65 4.49
C TRP A 90 4.86 -2.71 5.67
N ARG A 91 5.76 -2.67 6.66
CA ARG A 91 5.80 -1.61 7.68
C ARG A 91 6.26 -0.27 7.09
N GLU A 92 7.22 -0.30 6.16
CA GLU A 92 7.83 0.92 5.62
C GLU A 92 7.17 1.42 4.34
N VAL A 93 6.52 0.54 3.57
CA VAL A 93 5.81 0.85 2.32
C VAL A 93 4.35 0.45 2.44
N HIS A 94 3.45 1.42 2.37
CA HIS A 94 2.01 1.18 2.54
C HIS A 94 1.18 1.86 1.45
N ALA A 95 -0.06 1.39 1.28
CA ALA A 95 -0.99 1.97 0.33
C ALA A 95 -2.19 2.62 1.03
N VAL A 96 -2.70 3.67 0.41
CA VAL A 96 -3.99 4.30 0.71
C VAL A 96 -4.81 4.21 -0.59
N PHE A 97 -5.82 3.34 -0.63
CA PHE A 97 -6.63 3.09 -1.84
C PHE A 97 -7.95 3.86 -1.80
N GLN A 98 -8.40 4.38 -2.95
CA GLN A 98 -9.67 5.13 -3.04
C GLN A 98 -10.88 4.41 -2.44
N ASP A 99 -11.04 3.10 -2.65
CA ASP A 99 -12.21 2.35 -2.18
C ASP A 99 -12.02 1.82 -0.74
N PRO A 100 -12.61 2.46 0.28
CA PRO A 100 -12.52 2.00 1.66
C PRO A 100 -13.40 0.76 1.88
N PHE A 101 -14.39 0.50 1.00
CA PHE A 101 -15.30 -0.64 1.09
C PHE A 101 -14.59 -1.95 0.80
N ALA A 102 -13.65 -1.95 -0.15
CA ALA A 102 -12.82 -3.12 -0.45
C ALA A 102 -11.65 -3.33 0.53
N SER A 103 -11.26 -2.29 1.28
CA SER A 103 -10.04 -2.30 2.10
C SER A 103 -10.20 -2.97 3.46
N PHE A 104 -11.43 -3.11 3.96
CA PHE A 104 -11.70 -3.71 5.26
C PHE A 104 -12.53 -4.99 5.12
N ASN A 105 -12.11 -6.05 5.82
CA ASN A 105 -12.94 -7.25 5.91
C ASN A 105 -14.20 -6.92 6.74
N PRO A 106 -15.41 -7.05 6.17
CA PRO A 106 -16.65 -6.59 6.81
C PRO A 106 -17.02 -7.39 8.07
N VAL A 107 -16.40 -8.55 8.27
CA VAL A 107 -16.66 -9.45 9.41
C VAL A 107 -15.91 -9.01 10.68
N TYR A 108 -14.87 -8.17 10.54
CA TYR A 108 -14.08 -7.72 11.68
C TYR A 108 -14.47 -6.32 12.12
N LYS A 109 -14.46 -6.10 13.43
CA LYS A 109 -14.62 -4.77 14.02
C LYS A 109 -13.41 -3.89 13.72
N ILE A 110 -13.63 -2.58 13.77
CA ILE A 110 -12.59 -1.56 13.54
C ILE A 110 -11.42 -1.69 14.52
N ASP A 111 -11.68 -2.09 15.76
CA ASP A 111 -10.67 -2.34 16.78
C ASP A 111 -9.61 -3.32 16.25
N ARG A 112 -10.07 -4.47 15.75
CA ARG A 112 -9.20 -5.50 15.16
C ARG A 112 -8.44 -5.00 13.94
N VAL A 113 -9.06 -4.16 13.12
CA VAL A 113 -8.42 -3.56 11.94
C VAL A 113 -7.25 -2.66 12.34
N LEU A 114 -7.41 -1.87 13.41
CA LEU A 114 -6.36 -0.99 13.93
C LEU A 114 -5.28 -1.79 14.66
N GLU A 115 -5.66 -2.79 15.45
CA GLU A 115 -4.74 -3.72 16.12
C GLU A 115 -3.82 -4.47 15.14
N GLN A 116 -4.28 -4.77 13.93
CA GLN A 116 -3.46 -5.41 12.89
C GLN A 116 -2.21 -4.59 12.52
N ALA A 117 -2.21 -3.27 12.71
CA ALA A 117 -1.01 -2.47 12.50
C ALA A 117 0.11 -2.87 13.49
N PHE A 118 -0.24 -3.10 14.76
CA PHE A 118 0.70 -3.53 15.80
C PHE A 118 1.19 -4.96 15.58
N ASN A 119 0.29 -5.85 15.14
CA ASN A 119 0.67 -7.21 14.75
C ASN A 119 1.69 -7.21 13.60
N LEU A 120 1.51 -6.31 12.62
CA LEU A 120 2.48 -6.16 11.55
C LEU A 120 3.81 -5.66 12.09
N MET A 121 3.80 -4.67 13.00
CA MET A 121 5.00 -4.13 13.68
C MET A 121 5.68 -5.10 14.65
N GLY A 122 4.97 -6.13 15.12
CA GLY A 122 5.47 -7.04 16.15
C GLY A 122 5.50 -6.40 17.55
N THR A 123 4.63 -5.42 17.80
CA THR A 123 4.55 -4.68 19.06
C THR A 123 3.23 -4.96 19.77
N PRO A 124 3.16 -4.78 21.11
CA PRO A 124 1.88 -4.76 21.82
C PRO A 124 0.94 -3.70 21.24
N VAL A 125 -0.37 -3.93 21.39
CA VAL A 125 -1.39 -2.93 21.05
C VAL A 125 -1.24 -1.74 21.99
N ASP A 126 -1.19 -0.53 21.42
CA ASP A 126 -1.17 0.73 22.15
C ASP A 126 -2.46 1.51 21.88
N GLU A 127 -3.36 1.50 22.86
CA GLU A 127 -4.63 2.23 22.77
C GLU A 127 -4.46 3.74 22.65
N ASN A 128 -3.40 4.31 23.22
CA ASN A 128 -3.14 5.74 23.13
C ASN A 128 -2.71 6.10 21.71
N ALA A 129 -1.84 5.31 21.09
CA ALA A 129 -1.47 5.47 19.69
C ALA A 129 -2.70 5.36 18.76
N ILE A 130 -3.64 4.45 19.04
CA ILE A 130 -4.92 4.36 18.32
C ILE A 130 -5.72 5.65 18.45
N LYS A 131 -5.92 6.15 19.67
CA LYS A 131 -6.67 7.39 19.92
C LYS A 131 -6.01 8.59 19.25
N GLU A 132 -4.69 8.68 19.29
CA GLU A 132 -3.92 9.72 18.59
C GLU A 132 -4.09 9.63 17.07
N ALA A 133 -3.94 8.45 16.48
CA ALA A 133 -4.12 8.26 15.04
C ALA A 133 -5.53 8.60 14.56
N LEU A 134 -6.56 8.28 15.35
CA LEU A 134 -7.95 8.67 15.07
C LEU A 134 -8.14 10.19 15.17
N LYS A 135 -7.50 10.83 16.16
CA LYS A 135 -7.53 12.29 16.34
C LYS A 135 -6.90 13.03 15.15
N GLU A 136 -5.76 12.55 14.63
CA GLU A 136 -5.09 13.13 13.46
C GLU A 136 -5.98 13.17 12.21
N VAL A 137 -6.97 12.27 12.13
CA VAL A 137 -7.94 12.22 11.04
C VAL A 137 -9.34 12.70 11.45
N ALA A 138 -9.45 13.47 12.54
CA ALA A 138 -10.71 14.01 13.04
C ALA A 138 -11.82 12.95 13.18
N LEU A 139 -11.48 11.78 13.75
CA LEU A 139 -12.43 10.75 14.16
C LEU A 139 -12.43 10.62 15.68
N LEU A 140 -13.62 10.62 16.28
CA LEU A 140 -13.74 10.33 17.70
C LEU A 140 -13.73 8.80 17.91
N PRO A 141 -13.02 8.28 18.92
CA PRO A 141 -13.05 6.84 19.24
C PRO A 141 -14.47 6.28 19.38
N SER A 142 -15.39 7.04 20.00
CA SER A 142 -16.80 6.67 20.17
C SER A 142 -17.58 6.53 18.85
N GLU A 143 -17.10 7.14 17.77
CA GLU A 143 -17.74 7.05 16.46
C GLU A 143 -17.35 5.78 15.70
N VAL A 144 -16.24 5.13 16.07
CA VAL A 144 -15.61 4.09 15.24
C VAL A 144 -15.26 2.80 15.99
N LEU A 145 -14.78 2.89 17.23
CA LEU A 145 -14.40 1.71 18.02
C LEU A 145 -15.64 0.90 18.40
N GLY A 146 -15.49 -0.42 18.41
CA GLY A 146 -16.58 -1.38 18.64
C GLY A 146 -17.49 -1.63 17.44
N LYS A 147 -17.41 -0.82 16.38
CA LYS A 147 -18.24 -0.91 15.17
C LYS A 147 -17.62 -1.78 14.09
N TYR A 148 -18.43 -2.18 13.13
CA TYR A 148 -18.03 -2.82 11.89
C TYR A 148 -17.86 -1.79 10.76
N PRO A 149 -17.08 -2.11 9.70
CA PRO A 149 -16.89 -1.22 8.56
C PRO A 149 -18.20 -0.74 7.93
N HIS A 150 -19.22 -1.60 7.84
CA HIS A 150 -20.50 -1.26 7.22
C HIS A 150 -21.33 -0.25 8.02
N GLU A 151 -21.04 -0.04 9.31
CA GLU A 151 -21.72 0.91 10.20
C GLU A 151 -21.12 2.33 10.11
N LEU A 152 -20.00 2.50 9.39
CA LEU A 152 -19.35 3.79 9.17
C LEU A 152 -19.82 4.47 7.89
N SER A 153 -19.86 5.80 7.88
CA SER A 153 -20.03 6.57 6.63
C SER A 153 -18.81 6.38 5.71
N GLY A 154 -18.97 6.64 4.41
CA GLY A 154 -17.86 6.54 3.45
C GLY A 154 -16.66 7.41 3.85
N GLY A 155 -16.92 8.66 4.28
CA GLY A 155 -15.88 9.56 4.77
C GLY A 155 -15.19 9.08 6.06
N GLN A 156 -15.93 8.45 6.98
CA GLN A 156 -15.32 7.84 8.17
C GLN A 156 -14.39 6.69 7.80
N ARG A 157 -14.78 5.84 6.84
CA ARG A 157 -13.93 4.72 6.38
C ARG A 157 -12.66 5.22 5.70
N GLN A 158 -12.76 6.27 4.87
CA GLN A 158 -11.59 6.87 4.22
C GLN A 158 -10.61 7.43 5.26
N ARG A 159 -11.11 8.18 6.24
CA ARG A 159 -10.29 8.72 7.33
C ARG A 159 -9.69 7.62 8.21
N LEU A 160 -10.43 6.55 8.47
CA LEU A 160 -9.93 5.38 9.21
C LEU A 160 -8.76 4.70 8.49
N MET A 161 -8.81 4.59 7.16
CA MET A 161 -7.70 4.03 6.39
C MET A 161 -6.43 4.88 6.52
N ILE A 162 -6.58 6.21 6.55
CA ILE A 162 -5.47 7.13 6.80
C ILE A 162 -4.95 7.00 8.25
N ALA A 163 -5.83 6.88 9.24
CA ALA A 163 -5.45 6.64 10.64
C ALA A 163 -4.59 5.37 10.79
N ARG A 164 -4.97 4.29 10.10
CA ARG A 164 -4.19 3.05 10.08
C ARG A 164 -2.79 3.26 9.50
N CYS A 165 -2.62 4.13 8.50
CA CYS A 165 -1.30 4.48 7.99
C CYS A 165 -0.47 5.25 9.02
N PHE A 166 -1.08 6.17 9.78
CA PHE A 166 -0.39 6.88 10.87
C PHE A 166 0.17 5.92 11.94
N LEU A 167 -0.56 4.84 12.26
CA LEU A 167 -0.08 3.82 13.20
C LEU A 167 1.21 3.13 12.73
N LEU A 168 1.36 2.92 11.42
CA LEU A 168 2.51 2.22 10.84
C LEU A 168 3.72 3.13 10.61
N LYS A 169 3.54 4.45 10.60
CA LYS A 169 4.58 5.45 10.28
C LYS A 169 5.41 5.08 9.03
N PRO A 170 4.76 4.82 7.88
CA PRO A 170 5.44 4.37 6.68
C PRO A 170 6.39 5.46 6.15
N LYS A 171 7.45 5.03 5.48
CA LYS A 171 8.42 5.92 4.81
C LYS A 171 8.06 6.18 3.34
N LEU A 172 7.22 5.33 2.74
CA LEU A 172 6.68 5.49 1.40
C LEU A 172 5.18 5.15 1.42
N ILE A 173 4.36 6.05 0.89
CA ILE A 173 2.93 5.86 0.74
C ILE A 173 2.60 5.85 -0.75
N LEU A 174 1.90 4.81 -1.21
CA LEU A 174 1.28 4.77 -2.52
C LEU A 174 -0.18 5.15 -2.37
N ALA A 175 -0.58 6.30 -2.92
CA ALA A 175 -1.96 6.71 -2.99
C ALA A 175 -2.51 6.39 -4.39
N ASP A 176 -3.55 5.56 -4.48
CA ASP A 176 -4.24 5.26 -5.74
C ASP A 176 -5.58 6.01 -5.76
N GLU A 177 -5.65 7.05 -6.61
CA GLU A 177 -6.77 7.98 -6.84
C GLU A 177 -7.48 8.54 -5.59
N PRO A 178 -6.81 9.37 -4.77
CA PRO A 178 -7.43 10.03 -3.62
C PRO A 178 -8.53 11.05 -3.98
#